data_AF-A0A916N099-F1
#
_entry.id   AF-A0A916N099-F1
#
_cell.length_a   1.000
_cell.length_b   1.000
_cell.length_c   1.000
_cell.angle_alpha   90.00
_cell.angle_beta   90.00
_cell.angle_gamma   90.00
#
_symmetry.space_group_name_H-M   'P 1'
#
loop_
_entity.id
_entity.type
_entity.pdbx_description
1 polymer ?
#
loop_
_entity_poly.entity_id
_entity_poly.type
_entity_poly.pdbx_seq_one_letter_code
_entity_poly.pdbx_strand_id
1 'polypeptide(L)'
;MRAQPYHSGLSHSPEEKFQRTYYSEIVGYPTEKVTMSLSLRLEVRKTYLYAMVDGVFTLPEADRLFVRILDSCLEQGQSKVLVDYRSIRGSPPTTDVFLYGKFIALAYSSFAVKGLPPVKFAYVGNPPFASPHGVAEAAAVSRALDLFVTTDFDEALEWLGIAAPKAAK
;
A
#
# COMPACT_ATOMS: atom_id res chain seq x y z
N MET A 1 -16.23 -37.71 33.68
CA MET A 1 -16.07 -36.32 33.17
C MET A 1 -14.62 -36.12 32.76
N ARG A 2 -14.31 -36.03 31.46
CA ARG A 2 -13.00 -35.59 30.94
C ARG A 2 -13.26 -34.40 30.02
N ALA A 3 -12.87 -33.21 30.45
CA ALA A 3 -12.85 -32.02 29.61
C ALA A 3 -11.52 -32.00 28.84
N GLN A 4 -11.59 -31.99 27.51
CA GLN A 4 -10.47 -31.62 26.65
C GLN A 4 -10.43 -30.09 26.52
N PRO A 5 -9.27 -29.42 26.60
CA PRO A 5 -9.20 -28.01 26.25
C PRO A 5 -8.79 -27.79 24.79
N TYR A 6 -9.65 -27.03 24.11
CA TYR A 6 -9.37 -26.00 23.12
C TYR A 6 -8.46 -26.33 21.92
N HIS A 7 -9.13 -26.64 20.80
CA HIS A 7 -8.64 -26.25 19.47
C HIS A 7 -8.59 -24.72 19.38
N SER A 8 -7.42 -24.11 19.47
CA SER A 8 -7.19 -22.74 19.04
C SER A 8 -7.14 -22.70 17.51
N GLY A 9 -8.32 -22.74 16.88
CA GLY A 9 -8.46 -22.41 15.47
C GLY A 9 -8.29 -20.90 15.31
N LEU A 10 -7.05 -20.44 15.11
CA LEU A 10 -6.79 -19.08 14.65
C LEU A 10 -7.40 -18.97 13.24
N SER A 11 -8.61 -18.40 13.16
CA SER A 11 -9.23 -18.06 11.88
C SER A 11 -8.42 -16.92 11.28
N HIS A 12 -7.42 -17.25 10.46
CA HIS A 12 -6.69 -16.23 9.73
C HIS A 12 -7.63 -15.52 8.77
N SER A 13 -7.56 -14.19 8.78
CA SER A 13 -8.35 -13.39 7.85
C SER A 13 -7.96 -13.78 6.40
N PRO A 14 -8.85 -13.59 5.42
CA PRO A 14 -8.51 -13.83 4.02
C PRO A 14 -7.25 -13.07 3.56
N GLU A 15 -6.98 -11.91 4.16
CA GLU A 15 -5.77 -11.11 3.95
C GLU A 15 -4.51 -11.80 4.50
N GLU A 16 -4.56 -12.34 5.73
CA GLU A 16 -3.45 -13.07 6.34
C GLU A 16 -3.12 -14.36 5.55
N LYS A 17 -4.14 -15.02 4.99
CA LYS A 17 -3.94 -16.19 4.11
C LYS A 17 -3.25 -15.81 2.80
N PHE A 18 -3.69 -14.72 2.16
CA PHE A 18 -3.08 -14.23 0.91
C PHE A 18 -1.61 -13.82 1.12
N GLN A 19 -1.33 -13.06 2.17
CA GLN A 19 0.03 -12.65 2.52
C GLN A 19 0.91 -13.86 2.82
N ARG A 20 0.44 -14.80 3.65
CA ARG A 20 1.23 -15.99 3.98
C ARG A 20 1.59 -16.79 2.73
N THR A 21 0.61 -17.10 1.87
CA THR A 21 0.86 -17.84 0.63
C THR A 21 1.80 -17.09 -0.30
N TYR A 22 1.63 -15.77 -0.50
CA TYR A 22 2.52 -14.98 -1.34
C TYR A 22 3.96 -15.00 -0.82
N TYR A 23 4.16 -14.73 0.47
CA TYR A 23 5.52 -14.61 1.02
C TYR A 23 6.24 -15.95 1.21
N SER A 24 5.55 -17.01 1.63
CA SER A 24 6.19 -18.31 1.85
C SER A 24 6.34 -19.14 0.58
N GLU A 25 5.37 -19.09 -0.33
CA GLU A 25 5.36 -19.98 -1.51
C GLU A 25 5.84 -19.29 -2.78
N ILE A 26 5.66 -17.96 -2.91
CA ILE A 26 6.00 -17.23 -4.14
C ILE A 26 7.34 -16.51 -4.01
N VAL A 27 7.61 -15.87 -2.88
CA VAL A 27 8.81 -15.01 -2.72
C VAL A 27 9.92 -15.65 -1.88
N GLY A 28 9.62 -16.68 -1.07
CA GLY A 28 10.63 -17.41 -0.29
C GLY A 28 11.22 -16.62 0.88
N TYR A 29 10.50 -15.61 1.41
CA TYR A 29 10.97 -14.79 2.53
C TYR A 29 10.80 -15.51 3.88
N PRO A 30 11.84 -15.57 4.74
CA PRO A 30 11.73 -16.13 6.08
C PRO A 30 10.81 -15.26 6.95
N THR A 31 9.81 -15.88 7.60
CA THR A 31 8.83 -15.25 8.49
C THR A 31 9.38 -14.99 9.90
N GLU A 32 10.64 -14.56 10.03
CA GLU A 32 11.17 -14.14 11.33
C GLU A 32 10.66 -12.73 11.71
N LYS A 33 10.24 -12.58 12.96
CA LYS A 33 9.70 -11.36 13.53
C LYS A 33 10.75 -10.24 13.54
N VAL A 34 10.73 -9.38 12.53
CA VAL A 34 11.40 -8.08 12.59
C VAL A 34 10.44 -7.08 13.24
N THR A 35 10.72 -6.71 14.49
CA THR A 35 9.97 -5.72 15.27
C THR A 35 10.33 -4.28 14.85
N MET A 36 10.22 -3.97 13.56
CA MET A 36 10.35 -2.62 13.02
C MET A 36 9.16 -2.39 12.10
N SER A 37 8.08 -1.81 12.65
CA SER A 37 6.79 -1.74 11.97
C SER A 37 6.60 -0.42 11.25
N LEU A 38 6.16 -0.48 9.99
CA LEU A 38 5.49 0.64 9.38
C LEU A 38 4.16 0.90 10.10
N SER A 39 3.80 2.17 10.22
CA SER A 39 2.52 2.63 10.73
C SER A 39 1.74 3.30 9.62
N LEU A 40 0.42 3.14 9.64
CA LEU A 40 -0.50 3.73 8.66
C LEU A 40 -1.54 4.56 9.39
N ARG A 41 -1.67 5.82 9.00
CA ARG A 41 -2.79 6.69 9.37
C ARG A 41 -3.59 7.01 8.11
N LEU A 42 -4.90 6.84 8.19
CA LEU A 42 -5.84 7.11 7.11
C LEU A 42 -6.72 8.29 7.48
N GLU A 43 -6.79 9.28 6.59
CA GLU A 43 -7.70 10.41 6.67
C GLU A 43 -8.61 10.42 5.45
N VAL A 44 -9.91 10.20 5.69
CA VAL A 44 -10.91 10.35 4.63
C VAL A 44 -11.14 11.85 4.42
N ARG A 45 -10.80 12.35 3.24
CA ARG A 45 -11.08 13.72 2.82
C ARG A 45 -12.24 13.71 1.84
N LYS A 46 -12.82 14.89 1.60
CA LYS A 46 -14.04 15.04 0.80
C LYS A 46 -13.94 14.40 -0.59
N THR A 47 -12.76 14.42 -1.21
CA THR A 47 -12.54 13.99 -2.60
C THR A 47 -11.47 12.91 -2.76
N TYR A 48 -10.82 12.47 -1.68
CA TYR A 48 -9.75 11.48 -1.72
C TYR A 48 -9.47 10.89 -0.34
N LEU A 49 -8.83 9.72 -0.32
CA LEU A 49 -8.22 9.14 0.88
C LEU A 49 -6.77 9.62 1.01
N TYR A 50 -6.39 10.13 2.17
CA TYR A 50 -5.00 10.48 2.46
C TYR A 50 -4.39 9.44 3.41
N ALA A 51 -3.40 8.71 2.93
CA ALA A 51 -2.73 7.62 3.62
C ALA A 51 -1.30 8.03 3.99
N MET A 52 -1.04 8.28 5.26
CA MET A 52 0.28 8.67 5.76
C MET A 52 1.00 7.44 6.33
N VAL A 53 2.19 7.19 5.84
CA VAL A 53 3.02 6.05 6.23
C VAL A 53 4.33 6.56 6.85
N ASP A 54 4.65 6.05 8.03
CA ASP A 54 5.90 6.34 8.77
C ASP A 54 6.45 5.04 9.35
N GLY A 55 7.77 4.96 9.46
CA GLY A 55 8.49 3.84 10.07
C GLY A 55 9.65 3.37 9.20
N VAL A 56 10.12 2.15 9.46
CA VAL A 56 11.20 1.52 8.68
C VAL A 56 10.57 0.60 7.65
N PHE A 57 10.95 0.77 6.39
CA PHE A 57 10.43 -0.05 5.31
C PHE A 57 10.80 -1.52 5.49
N THR A 58 9.79 -2.38 5.40
CA THR A 58 9.95 -3.79 5.07
C THR A 58 8.88 -4.15 4.06
N LEU A 59 9.21 -5.02 3.10
CA LEU A 59 8.28 -5.43 2.05
C LEU A 59 6.97 -6.04 2.63
N PRO A 60 7.00 -6.97 3.62
CA PRO A 60 5.78 -7.53 4.22
C PRO A 60 4.85 -6.49 4.84
N GLU A 61 5.41 -5.49 5.53
CA GLU A 61 4.62 -4.43 6.14
C GLU A 61 4.05 -3.48 5.08
N ALA A 62 4.82 -3.14 4.04
CA ALA A 62 4.34 -2.29 2.95
C ALA A 62 3.15 -2.93 2.21
N ASP A 63 3.23 -4.23 1.94
CA ASP A 63 2.14 -5.00 1.33
C ASP A 63 0.88 -4.99 2.20
N ARG A 64 1.02 -5.26 3.51
CA ARG A 64 -0.09 -5.22 4.47
C ARG A 64 -0.74 -3.84 4.52
N LEU A 65 0.06 -2.78 4.56
CA LEU A 65 -0.49 -1.43 4.58
C LEU A 65 -1.21 -1.07 3.29
N PHE A 66 -0.74 -1.55 2.14
CA PHE A 66 -1.44 -1.33 0.87
C PHE A 66 -2.80 -2.02 0.81
N VAL A 67 -2.90 -3.27 1.31
CA VAL A 67 -4.20 -3.95 1.40
C VAL A 67 -5.19 -3.16 2.27
N ARG A 68 -4.74 -2.66 3.43
CA ARG A 68 -5.56 -1.80 4.29
C ARG A 68 -6.01 -0.50 3.63
N ILE A 69 -5.18 0.07 2.74
CA ILE A 69 -5.57 1.23 1.92
C ILE A 69 -6.70 0.84 0.96
N LEU A 70 -6.60 -0.31 0.29
CA LEU A 70 -7.64 -0.80 -0.62
C LEU A 70 -8.95 -1.11 0.10
N ASP A 71 -8.90 -1.75 1.27
CA ASP A 71 -10.08 -1.98 2.11
C ASP A 71 -10.76 -0.67 2.46
N SER A 72 -10.01 0.35 2.90
CA SER A 72 -10.56 1.67 3.17
C SER A 72 -11.15 2.34 1.93
N CYS A 73 -10.57 2.13 0.74
CA CYS A 73 -11.15 2.66 -0.51
C CYS A 73 -12.50 1.99 -0.82
N LEU A 74 -12.57 0.66 -0.62
CA LEU A 74 -13.78 -0.12 -0.85
C LEU A 74 -14.90 0.29 0.12
N GLU A 75 -14.57 0.41 1.42
CA GLU A 75 -15.53 0.78 2.46
C GLU A 75 -16.04 2.22 2.32
N GLN A 76 -15.16 3.15 1.94
CA GLN A 76 -15.47 4.58 1.90
C GLN A 76 -15.87 5.07 0.50
N GLY A 77 -15.84 4.20 -0.51
CA GLY A 77 -16.14 4.55 -1.90
C GLY A 77 -15.16 5.57 -2.52
N GLN A 78 -13.91 5.59 -2.03
CA GLN A 78 -12.89 6.55 -2.51
C GLN A 78 -12.24 6.04 -3.79
N SER A 79 -12.17 6.89 -4.81
CA SER A 79 -11.55 6.60 -6.12
C SER A 79 -10.23 7.34 -6.34
N LYS A 80 -9.76 8.08 -5.33
CA LYS A 80 -8.51 8.83 -5.35
C LYS A 80 -7.78 8.61 -4.05
N VAL A 81 -6.51 8.27 -4.12
CA VAL A 81 -5.68 8.03 -2.95
C VAL A 81 -4.37 8.79 -3.09
N LEU A 82 -4.07 9.61 -2.10
CA LEU A 82 -2.73 10.17 -1.91
C LEU A 82 -2.03 9.34 -0.83
N VAL A 83 -0.89 8.77 -1.16
CA VAL A 83 -0.10 7.97 -0.24
C VAL A 83 1.22 8.67 0.04
N ASP A 84 1.46 9.04 1.30
CA ASP A 84 2.60 9.85 1.74
C ASP A 84 3.59 9.03 2.55
N TYR A 85 4.77 8.86 1.95
CA TYR A 85 5.86 8.02 2.42
C TYR A 85 7.08 8.83 2.83
N ARG A 86 6.97 10.16 2.89
CA ARG A 86 8.14 11.01 3.15
C ARG A 86 8.80 10.72 4.50
N SER A 87 8.06 10.10 5.42
CA SER A 87 8.56 9.69 6.74
C SER A 87 9.09 8.24 6.78
N ILE A 88 9.00 7.47 5.69
CA ILE A 88 9.58 6.13 5.61
C ILE A 88 11.10 6.22 5.62
N ARG A 89 11.72 5.33 6.39
CA ARG A 89 13.17 5.19 6.57
C ARG A 89 13.65 3.81 6.11
N GLY A 90 14.95 3.70 5.90
CA GLY A 90 15.62 2.48 5.47
C GLY A 90 16.17 2.59 4.06
N SER A 91 16.74 1.50 3.57
CA SER A 91 17.32 1.40 2.23
C SER A 91 16.89 0.06 1.62
N PRO A 92 15.66 -0.04 1.10
CA PRO A 92 15.18 -1.28 0.51
C PRO A 92 16.07 -1.68 -0.66
N PRO A 93 16.39 -2.97 -0.82
CA PRO A 93 16.95 -3.48 -2.05
C PRO A 93 16.03 -3.12 -3.24
N THR A 94 16.61 -2.85 -4.41
CA THR A 94 15.83 -2.62 -5.64
C THR A 94 14.85 -3.76 -5.93
N THR A 95 15.21 -4.99 -5.57
CA THR A 95 14.34 -6.17 -5.66
C THR A 95 13.05 -6.00 -4.85
N ASP A 96 13.12 -5.45 -3.64
CA ASP A 96 11.95 -5.27 -2.79
C ASP A 96 11.02 -4.19 -3.35
N VAL A 97 11.60 -3.09 -3.86
CA VAL A 97 10.84 -2.02 -4.51
C VAL A 97 10.11 -2.55 -5.76
N PHE A 98 10.78 -3.40 -6.55
CA PHE A 98 10.17 -4.06 -7.70
C PHE A 98 9.04 -5.03 -7.29
N LEU A 99 9.28 -5.86 -6.27
CA LEU A 99 8.30 -6.82 -5.75
C LEU A 99 7.07 -6.10 -5.20
N TYR A 100 7.26 -4.99 -4.49
CA TYR A 100 6.17 -4.14 -4.01
C TYR A 100 5.32 -3.64 -5.19
N GLY A 101 5.94 -3.09 -6.24
CA GLY A 101 5.24 -2.65 -7.45
C GLY A 101 4.41 -3.76 -8.12
N LYS A 102 4.92 -4.99 -8.14
CA LYS A 102 4.18 -6.17 -8.63
C LYS A 102 3.02 -6.54 -7.70
N PHE A 103 3.24 -6.52 -6.40
CA PHE A 103 2.23 -6.85 -5.40
C PHE A 103 1.05 -5.88 -5.48
N ILE A 104 1.29 -4.57 -5.48
CA ILE A 104 0.21 -3.58 -5.46
C ILE A 104 -0.73 -3.72 -6.66
N ALA A 105 -0.21 -4.04 -7.85
CA ALA A 105 -1.03 -4.30 -9.02
C ALA A 105 -1.88 -5.57 -8.89
N LEU A 106 -1.32 -6.64 -8.32
CA LEU A 106 -2.04 -7.90 -8.08
C LEU A 106 -3.13 -7.72 -7.01
N ALA A 107 -2.78 -7.07 -5.90
CA ALA A 107 -3.70 -6.76 -4.82
C ALA A 107 -4.86 -5.90 -5.34
N TYR A 108 -4.57 -4.82 -6.07
CA TYR A 108 -5.60 -3.99 -6.69
C TYR A 108 -6.53 -4.78 -7.61
N SER A 109 -5.99 -5.62 -8.49
CA SER A 109 -6.79 -6.49 -9.38
C SER A 109 -7.74 -7.41 -8.58
N SER A 110 -7.27 -7.96 -7.46
CA SER A 110 -8.10 -8.81 -6.60
C SER A 110 -9.25 -8.04 -5.94
N PHE A 111 -9.05 -6.75 -5.63
CA PHE A 111 -10.07 -5.87 -5.07
C PHE A 111 -11.05 -5.36 -6.13
N ALA A 112 -10.60 -5.15 -7.36
CA ALA A 112 -11.46 -4.81 -8.48
C ALA A 112 -12.54 -5.90 -8.71
N VAL A 113 -12.16 -7.18 -8.60
CA VAL A 113 -13.12 -8.30 -8.67
C VAL A 113 -14.13 -8.29 -7.52
N LYS A 114 -13.77 -7.71 -6.37
CA LYS A 114 -14.66 -7.52 -5.21
C LYS A 114 -15.55 -6.27 -5.31
N GLY A 115 -15.48 -5.54 -6.42
CA GLY A 115 -16.30 -4.33 -6.66
C GLY A 115 -15.62 -3.02 -6.28
N LEU A 116 -14.30 -3.00 -6.03
CA LEU A 116 -13.57 -1.74 -5.89
C LEU A 116 -13.67 -0.95 -7.21
N PRO A 117 -14.15 0.31 -7.20
CA PRO A 117 -14.17 1.13 -8.41
C PRO A 117 -12.74 1.45 -8.86
N PRO A 118 -12.53 1.95 -10.10
CA PRO A 118 -11.23 2.43 -10.51
C PRO A 118 -10.65 3.47 -9.54
N VAL A 119 -9.45 3.23 -9.03
CA VAL A 119 -8.76 4.11 -8.08
C VAL A 119 -7.50 4.70 -8.72
N LYS A 120 -7.34 6.03 -8.65
CA LYS A 120 -6.10 6.73 -8.98
C LYS A 120 -5.22 6.86 -7.74
N PHE A 121 -3.95 6.48 -7.83
CA PHE A 121 -2.97 6.54 -6.75
C PHE A 121 -1.87 7.55 -7.04
N ALA A 122 -1.68 8.54 -6.16
CA ALA A 122 -0.49 9.37 -6.17
C ALA A 122 0.38 9.06 -4.95
N TYR A 123 1.64 8.75 -5.19
CA TYR A 123 2.62 8.38 -4.18
C TYR A 123 3.58 9.57 -4.03
N VAL A 124 3.69 10.11 -2.82
CA VAL A 124 4.65 11.17 -2.50
C VAL A 124 5.67 10.64 -1.50
N GLY A 125 6.96 10.76 -1.79
CA GLY A 125 8.00 10.23 -0.93
C GLY A 125 9.36 10.87 -1.17
N ASN A 126 10.39 10.31 -0.55
CA ASN A 126 11.78 10.70 -0.76
C ASN A 126 12.55 9.55 -1.42
N PRO A 127 13.62 9.82 -2.19
CA PRO A 127 14.54 8.75 -2.61
C PRO A 127 15.08 7.96 -1.40
N PRO A 128 15.30 6.64 -1.54
CA PRO A 128 15.13 5.83 -2.75
C PRO A 128 13.69 5.33 -2.98
N PHE A 129 12.73 5.65 -2.09
CA PHE A 129 11.36 5.11 -2.14
C PHE A 129 10.51 5.73 -3.25
N ALA A 130 10.65 7.04 -3.45
CA ALA A 130 10.03 7.76 -4.55
C ALA A 130 11.10 8.11 -5.58
N SER A 131 11.21 7.27 -6.60
CA SER A 131 11.91 7.60 -7.83
C SER A 131 10.86 7.74 -8.91
N PRO A 132 10.58 8.96 -9.41
CA PRO A 132 9.77 9.14 -10.61
C PRO A 132 10.30 8.26 -11.74
N HIS A 133 9.41 7.55 -12.43
CA HIS A 133 9.74 6.55 -13.45
C HIS A 133 10.57 5.36 -12.93
N GLY A 134 10.50 5.10 -11.63
CA GLY A 134 11.20 4.01 -10.96
C GLY A 134 10.64 2.63 -11.29
N VAL A 135 11.38 1.60 -10.90
CA VAL A 135 11.02 0.19 -11.17
C VAL A 135 9.67 -0.23 -10.58
N ALA A 136 9.26 0.35 -9.44
CA ALA A 136 7.95 0.09 -8.84
C ALA A 136 6.80 0.66 -9.68
N GLU A 137 6.94 1.91 -10.13
CA GLU A 137 5.96 2.58 -10.98
C GLU A 137 5.82 1.85 -12.31
N ALA A 138 6.93 1.53 -12.97
CA ALA A 138 6.93 0.76 -14.21
C ALA A 138 6.23 -0.59 -14.05
N ALA A 139 6.48 -1.31 -12.94
CA ALA A 139 5.84 -2.59 -12.66
C ALA A 139 4.32 -2.45 -12.39
N ALA A 140 3.88 -1.36 -11.78
CA ALA A 140 2.48 -1.12 -11.47
C ALA A 140 1.68 -0.65 -12.70
N VAL A 141 2.21 0.34 -13.42
CA VAL A 141 1.58 0.92 -14.62
C VAL A 141 1.46 -0.12 -15.73
N SER A 142 2.46 -1.00 -15.90
CA SER A 142 2.39 -2.09 -16.89
C SER A 142 1.25 -3.09 -16.60
N ARG A 143 0.57 -2.98 -15.46
CA ARG A 143 -0.52 -3.84 -15.01
C ARG A 143 -1.82 -3.06 -14.80
N ALA A 144 -1.96 -1.93 -15.49
CA ALA A 144 -3.16 -1.09 -15.52
C ALA A 144 -3.54 -0.44 -14.18
N LEU A 145 -2.59 -0.31 -13.24
CA LEU A 145 -2.77 0.56 -12.09
C LEU A 145 -2.55 2.02 -12.53
N ASP A 146 -3.53 2.87 -12.28
CA ASP A 146 -3.41 4.32 -12.49
C ASP A 146 -2.62 4.90 -11.31
N LEU A 147 -1.30 4.97 -11.48
CA LEU A 147 -0.35 5.32 -10.41
C LEU A 147 0.64 6.36 -10.90
N PHE A 148 0.94 7.31 -10.02
CA PHE A 148 1.93 8.36 -10.21
C PHE A 148 2.82 8.48 -8.97
N VAL A 149 4.13 8.62 -9.18
CA VAL A 149 5.12 8.76 -8.10
C VAL A 149 5.86 10.08 -8.26
N THR A 150 5.89 10.87 -7.20
CA THR A 150 6.63 12.14 -7.17
C THR A 150 7.26 12.37 -5.79
N THR A 151 8.20 13.32 -5.73
CA THR A 151 8.71 13.87 -4.46
C THR A 151 7.96 15.12 -4.02
N ASP A 152 7.12 15.68 -4.90
CA ASP A 152 6.38 16.91 -4.67
C ASP A 152 4.92 16.63 -4.27
N PHE A 153 4.49 17.24 -3.18
CA PHE A 153 3.15 17.00 -2.64
C PHE A 153 2.05 17.67 -3.48
N ASP A 154 2.32 18.86 -4.01
CA ASP A 154 1.36 19.63 -4.79
C ASP A 154 1.18 19.01 -6.18
N GLU A 155 2.25 18.51 -6.79
CA GLU A 155 2.20 17.76 -8.05
C GLU A 155 1.36 16.48 -7.90
N ALA A 156 1.49 15.78 -6.77
CA ALA A 156 0.67 14.59 -6.46
C ALA A 156 -0.83 14.93 -6.37
N LEU A 157 -1.17 16.07 -5.74
CA LEU A 157 -2.55 16.54 -5.66
C LEU A 157 -3.09 16.98 -7.03
N GLU A 158 -2.28 17.69 -7.81
CA GLU A 158 -2.65 18.12 -9.17
C GLU A 158 -2.94 16.93 -10.07
N TRP A 159 -2.10 15.88 -10.02
CA TRP A 159 -2.31 14.65 -10.79
C TRP A 159 -3.59 13.90 -10.39
N LEU A 160 -3.97 13.96 -9.12
CA LEU A 160 -5.27 13.47 -8.64
C LEU A 160 -6.44 14.38 -9.05
N GLY A 161 -6.18 15.53 -9.67
CA GLY A 161 -7.19 16.54 -9.98
C GLY A 161 -7.83 17.13 -8.72
N ILE A 162 -7.05 17.29 -7.65
CA ILE A 162 -7.45 17.93 -6.40
C ILE A 162 -6.88 19.35 -6.45
N ALA A 163 -7.76 20.36 -6.45
CA ALA A 163 -7.32 21.74 -6.43
C ALA A 163 -6.47 21.98 -5.17
N ALA A 164 -5.23 22.44 -5.35
CA ALA A 164 -4.44 22.92 -4.23
C ALA A 164 -5.24 24.01 -3.50
N PRO A 165 -5.28 24.01 -2.15
CA PRO A 165 -5.91 25.09 -1.42
C PRO A 165 -5.24 26.39 -1.86
N LYS A 166 -5.98 27.26 -2.56
CA LYS A 166 -5.48 28.59 -2.91
C LYS A 166 -5.09 29.27 -1.62
N ALA A 167 -3.80 29.48 -1.42
CA ALA A 167 -3.31 30.31 -0.32
C ALA A 167 -4.02 31.66 -0.43
N ALA A 168 -4.79 32.02 0.59
CA ALA A 168 -5.32 33.37 0.71
C ALA A 168 -4.12 34.32 0.81
N LYS A 169 -4.00 35.23 -0.15
CA LYS A 169 -3.04 36.34 -0.10
C LYS A 169 -3.42 37.33 0.99
#